data_AF-A0A5K0ZW19-F1
#
_entry.id   AF-A0A5K0ZW19-F1
#
_cell.length_a   1.000
_cell.length_b   1.000
_cell.length_c   1.000
_cell.angle_alpha   90.00
_cell.angle_beta   90.00
_cell.angle_gamma   90.00
#
_symmetry.space_group_name_H-M   'P 1'
#
loop_
_entity.id
_entity.type
_entity.pdbx_description
1 polymer ?
#
loop_
_entity_poly.entity_id
_entity_poly.type
_entity_poly.pdbx_seq_one_letter_code
_entity_poly.pdbx_strand_id
1 'polypeptide(L)'
;MNYRWLLPLLLLFKSMQSSLEENWSESSKKVMIQDAYLQWIKKMGSLKHSVFKATKNKVTPTKTLTVDKTNTKGCFVSVQKAIDSLPSVSLQRVIINIHEGVY
;
A
#
# COMPACT_ATOMS: atom_id res chain seq x y z
N MET A 1 13.61 54.46 -28.97
CA MET A 1 13.73 54.05 -27.55
C MET A 1 15.17 53.62 -27.30
N ASN A 2 15.87 54.31 -26.38
CA ASN A 2 17.30 54.09 -26.15
C ASN A 2 17.51 53.07 -25.02
N TYR A 3 17.85 51.82 -25.36
CA TYR A 3 18.02 50.68 -24.43
C TYR A 3 19.33 50.72 -23.63
N ARG A 4 20.05 51.85 -23.65
CA ARG A 4 21.42 51.98 -23.12
C ARG A 4 21.52 51.84 -21.60
N TRP A 5 20.39 51.98 -20.89
CA TRP A 5 20.29 51.81 -19.44
C TRP A 5 19.74 50.44 -18.99
N LEU A 6 19.29 49.59 -19.92
CA LEU A 6 18.76 48.26 -19.59
C LEU A 6 19.86 47.21 -19.40
N LEU A 7 20.99 47.37 -20.08
CA LEU A 7 22.18 46.50 -19.96
C LEU A 7 22.79 46.47 -18.54
N PRO A 8 23.05 47.60 -17.86
CA PRO A 8 23.57 47.56 -16.49
C PRO A 8 22.54 46.98 -15.51
N LEU A 9 21.24 47.17 -15.73
CA LEU A 9 20.19 46.59 -14.90
C LEU A 9 20.11 45.06 -15.06
N LEU A 10 20.25 44.55 -16.28
CA LEU A 10 20.29 43.12 -16.55
C LEU A 10 21.55 42.47 -15.94
N LEU A 11 22.69 43.17 -15.97
CA LEU A 11 23.94 42.70 -15.37
C LEU A 11 23.90 42.70 -13.83
N LEU A 12 23.27 43.71 -13.22
CA LEU A 12 23.00 43.74 -11.78
C LEU A 12 22.07 42.59 -11.38
N PHE A 13 21.05 42.30 -12.19
CA PHE A 13 20.13 41.18 -11.93
C PHE A 13 20.86 39.83 -12.02
N LYS A 14 21.74 39.65 -13.01
CA LYS A 14 22.57 38.44 -13.14
C LYS A 14 23.58 38.27 -11.99
N SER A 15 24.20 39.37 -11.55
CA SER A 15 25.11 39.37 -10.40
C SER A 15 24.39 39.01 -9.10
N MET A 16 23.17 39.51 -8.91
CA MET A 16 22.36 39.22 -7.74
C MET A 16 21.89 37.76 -7.72
N GLN A 17 21.61 37.19 -8.89
CA GLN A 17 21.24 35.79 -9.03
C GLN A 17 22.43 34.84 -8.79
N SER A 18 23.65 35.22 -9.21
CA SER A 18 24.86 34.47 -8.88
C SER A 18 25.23 34.53 -7.39
N SER A 19 24.90 35.62 -6.70
CA SER A 19 25.07 35.73 -5.23
C SER A 19 24.01 34.93 -4.45
N LEU A 20 22.88 34.58 -5.07
CA LEU A 20 21.85 33.72 -4.46
C LEU A 20 22.11 32.22 -4.73
N GLU A 21 22.88 31.89 -5.76
CA GLU A 21 23.50 30.57 -5.93
C GLU A 21 24.80 30.46 -5.12
N GLU A 22 24.79 30.94 -3.88
CA GLU A 22 25.82 30.55 -2.94
C GLU A 22 25.77 29.03 -2.78
N ASN A 23 26.92 28.41 -3.05
CA ASN A 23 27.28 27.04 -2.77
C ASN A 23 26.97 26.73 -1.30
N TRP A 24 25.72 26.38 -1.01
CA TRP A 24 25.36 25.81 0.28
C TRP A 24 26.24 24.59 0.47
N SER A 25 27.09 24.63 1.49
CA SER A 25 28.03 23.56 1.77
C SER A 25 27.28 22.22 1.77
N GLU A 26 27.91 21.16 1.28
CA GLU A 26 27.34 19.81 1.28
C GLU A 26 26.79 19.44 2.67
N SER A 27 27.47 19.94 3.71
CA SER A 27 27.05 19.82 5.11
C SER A 27 25.72 20.52 5.40
N SER A 28 25.54 21.76 4.94
CA SER A 28 24.27 22.51 5.10
C SER A 28 23.11 21.80 4.41
N LYS A 29 23.32 21.30 3.18
CA LYS A 29 22.31 20.51 2.44
C LYS A 29 21.96 19.22 3.18
N LYS A 30 22.96 18.50 3.70
CA LYS A 30 22.78 17.27 4.47
C LYS A 30 21.96 17.49 5.74
N VAL A 31 22.23 18.57 6.47
CA VAL A 31 21.45 18.95 7.67
C VAL A 31 20.00 19.22 7.30
N MET A 32 19.74 19.98 6.24
CA MET A 32 18.36 20.25 5.78
C MET A 32 17.61 18.98 5.36
N ILE A 33 18.27 18.05 4.67
CA ILE A 33 17.67 16.77 4.28
C ILE A 33 17.34 15.92 5.52
N GLN A 34 18.25 15.90 6.51
CA GLN A 34 18.02 15.19 7.77
C GLN A 34 16.84 15.79 8.55
N ASP A 35 16.74 17.11 8.63
CA ASP A 35 15.62 17.78 9.30
C ASP A 35 14.29 17.52 8.60
N ALA A 36 14.26 17.59 7.26
CA ALA A 36 13.07 17.27 6.47
C ALA A 36 12.63 15.80 6.67
N TYR A 37 13.60 14.89 6.75
CA TYR A 37 13.35 13.47 7.00
C TYR A 37 12.76 13.23 8.41
N LEU A 38 13.33 13.86 9.44
CA LEU A 38 12.82 13.76 10.82
C LEU A 38 11.40 14.34 10.94
N GLN A 39 11.12 15.44 10.25
CA GLN A 39 9.77 16.00 10.19
C GLN A 39 8.79 15.06 9.48
N TRP A 40 9.21 14.40 8.40
CA TRP A 40 8.40 13.40 7.70
C TRP A 40 8.11 12.18 8.59
N ILE A 41 9.12 11.64 9.30
CA ILE A 41 8.93 10.54 10.26
C ILE A 41 7.91 10.96 11.33
N LYS A 42 8.06 12.14 11.93
CA LYS A 42 7.15 12.64 12.97
C LYS A 42 5.72 12.76 12.43
N LYS A 43 5.57 13.22 11.18
CA LYS A 43 4.27 13.33 10.52
C LYS A 43 3.66 11.96 10.24
N MET A 44 4.39 11.03 9.62
CA MET A 44 3.88 9.70 9.27
C MET A 44 3.65 8.81 10.50
N GLY A 45 4.48 8.94 11.55
CA GLY A 45 4.30 8.22 12.81
C GLY A 45 3.13 8.73 13.66
N SER A 46 2.72 9.99 13.49
CA SER A 46 1.54 10.56 14.17
C SER A 46 0.23 10.27 13.45
N LEU A 47 0.29 9.93 12.16
CA LEU A 47 -0.88 9.53 11.40
C LEU A 47 -1.30 8.11 11.80
N LYS A 48 -2.55 7.96 12.25
CA LYS A 48 -3.18 6.66 12.53
C LYS A 48 -3.50 5.94 11.22
N HIS A 49 -2.46 5.50 10.49
CA HIS A 49 -2.60 4.85 9.18
C HIS A 49 -3.20 3.44 9.24
N SER A 50 -3.15 2.79 10.40
CA SER A 50 -3.86 1.54 10.61
C SER A 50 -5.17 1.80 11.36
N VAL A 51 -6.21 2.14 10.58
CA VAL A 51 -7.61 2.02 11.03
C VAL A 51 -8.15 0.64 10.66
N PHE A 52 -7.29 -0.38 10.62
CA PHE A 52 -7.77 -1.75 10.75
C PHE A 52 -8.28 -1.91 12.19
N LYS A 53 -9.49 -1.39 12.43
CA LYS A 53 -10.36 -1.97 13.44
C LYS A 53 -10.39 -3.44 13.09
N ALA A 54 -10.07 -4.32 14.03
CA ALA A 54 -10.25 -5.75 13.87
C ALA A 54 -11.69 -5.95 13.39
N THR A 55 -11.85 -6.07 12.08
CA THR A 55 -13.15 -6.29 11.49
C THR A 55 -13.37 -7.72 11.87
N LYS A 56 -14.20 -7.94 12.91
CA LYS A 56 -14.70 -9.28 13.20
C LYS A 56 -15.15 -9.81 11.86
N ASN A 57 -14.51 -10.88 11.38
CA ASN A 57 -14.89 -11.56 10.17
C ASN A 57 -16.28 -12.16 10.44
N LYS A 58 -17.33 -11.33 10.38
CA LYS A 58 -18.70 -11.64 10.82
C LYS A 58 -19.44 -12.54 9.84
N VAL A 59 -18.78 -13.02 8.79
CA VAL A 59 -19.40 -14.00 7.89
C VAL A 59 -19.22 -15.36 8.55
N THR A 60 -20.19 -15.70 9.39
CA THR A 60 -20.42 -17.07 9.83
C THR A 60 -20.62 -17.91 8.56
N PRO A 61 -19.87 -19.01 8.39
CA PRO A 61 -20.05 -19.89 7.25
C PRO A 61 -21.46 -20.46 7.26
N THR A 62 -22.13 -20.46 6.11
CA THR A 62 -23.49 -20.99 5.99
C THR A 62 -23.46 -22.51 5.79
N LYS A 63 -22.39 -23.02 5.18
CA LYS A 63 -22.21 -24.44 4.93
C LYS A 63 -20.76 -24.87 5.15
N THR A 64 -20.61 -26.09 5.64
CA THR A 64 -19.32 -26.79 5.72
C THR A 64 -19.42 -28.05 4.89
N LEU A 65 -18.55 -28.17 3.89
CA LEU A 65 -18.38 -29.37 3.08
C LEU A 65 -17.13 -30.09 3.54
N THR A 66 -17.19 -31.42 3.57
CA THR A 66 -16.05 -32.25 3.95
C THR A 66 -15.60 -33.05 2.74
N VAL A 67 -14.30 -33.07 2.50
CA VAL A 67 -13.64 -33.87 1.47
C VAL A 67 -12.82 -34.95 2.16
N ASP A 68 -13.12 -36.20 1.82
CA ASP A 68 -12.49 -37.39 2.40
C ASP A 68 -12.25 -38.41 1.28
N LYS A 69 -11.14 -39.14 1.35
CA LYS A 69 -10.81 -40.21 0.41
C LYS A 69 -11.88 -41.31 0.34
N THR A 70 -12.62 -41.53 1.44
CA THR A 70 -13.66 -42.56 1.53
C THR A 70 -15.05 -41.93 1.60
N ASN A 71 -15.99 -42.44 0.80
CA ASN A 71 -17.36 -41.94 0.72
C ASN A 71 -18.25 -42.44 1.87
N THR A 72 -17.73 -42.52 3.09
CA THR A 72 -18.40 -43.22 4.20
C THR A 72 -19.55 -42.43 4.83
N LYS A 73 -19.68 -41.12 4.57
CA LYS A 73 -20.69 -40.26 5.22
C LYS A 73 -21.30 -39.15 4.34
N GLY A 74 -21.39 -39.36 3.02
CA GLY A 74 -21.89 -38.31 2.11
C GLY A 74 -20.92 -37.14 1.92
N CYS A 75 -19.63 -37.41 2.15
CA CYS A 75 -18.52 -36.48 1.95
C CYS A 75 -18.00 -36.57 0.51
N PHE A 76 -17.46 -35.48 -0.02
CA PHE A 76 -16.90 -35.46 -1.37
C PHE A 76 -15.58 -36.22 -1.41
N VAL A 77 -15.33 -36.97 -2.48
CA VAL A 77 -14.05 -37.68 -2.69
C VAL A 77 -12.97 -36.84 -3.34
N SER A 78 -13.33 -35.66 -3.85
CA SER A 78 -12.42 -34.75 -4.53
C SER A 78 -12.86 -33.31 -4.27
N VAL A 79 -11.91 -32.39 -4.18
CA VAL A 79 -12.19 -30.96 -3.98
C VAL A 79 -13.02 -30.39 -5.13
N GLN A 80 -12.73 -30.78 -6.37
CA GLN A 80 -13.47 -30.27 -7.54
C GLN A 80 -14.96 -30.62 -7.48
N LYS A 81 -15.32 -31.88 -7.18
CA LYS A 81 -16.73 -32.25 -6.98
C LYS A 81 -17.41 -31.46 -5.85
N ALA A 82 -16.68 -31.10 -4.80
CA ALA A 82 -17.23 -30.26 -3.74
C ALA A 82 -17.52 -28.84 -4.26
N ILE A 83 -16.62 -28.28 -5.06
CA ILE A 83 -16.79 -26.96 -5.71
C ILE A 83 -17.95 -27.00 -6.71
N ASP A 84 -18.00 -28.02 -7.57
CA ASP A 84 -19.04 -28.17 -8.61
C ASP A 84 -20.45 -28.34 -8.03
N SER A 85 -20.56 -28.79 -6.77
CA SER A 85 -21.83 -28.88 -6.05
C SER A 85 -22.39 -27.53 -5.61
N LEU A 86 -21.56 -26.47 -5.63
CA LEU A 86 -21.96 -25.14 -5.21
C LEU A 86 -22.68 -24.41 -6.35
N PRO A 87 -23.70 -23.58 -6.03
CA PRO A 87 -24.31 -22.71 -7.03
C PRO A 87 -23.28 -21.71 -7.55
N SER A 88 -23.31 -21.46 -8.86
CA SER A 88 -22.37 -20.58 -9.57
C SER A 88 -22.36 -19.13 -9.07
N VAL A 89 -23.44 -18.67 -8.43
CA VAL A 89 -23.52 -17.36 -7.78
C VAL A 89 -24.06 -17.54 -6.37
N SER A 90 -23.21 -17.36 -5.36
CA SER A 90 -23.59 -17.40 -3.95
C SER A 90 -22.95 -16.25 -3.18
N LEU A 91 -23.74 -15.56 -2.35
CA LEU A 91 -23.25 -14.57 -1.38
C LEU A 91 -22.88 -15.20 -0.04
N GLN A 92 -22.93 -16.53 0.05
CA GLN A 92 -22.70 -17.28 1.27
C GLN A 92 -21.25 -17.76 1.35
N ARG A 93 -20.67 -17.73 2.55
CA ARG A 93 -19.36 -18.32 2.78
C ARG A 93 -19.51 -19.82 3.01
N VAL A 94 -18.75 -20.60 2.27
CA VAL A 94 -18.64 -22.05 2.42
C VAL A 94 -17.24 -22.40 2.93
N ILE A 95 -17.15 -23.32 3.88
CA ILE A 95 -15.89 -23.91 4.32
C ILE A 95 -15.76 -25.29 3.69
N ILE A 96 -14.60 -25.58 3.12
CA ILE A 96 -14.27 -26.92 2.61
C ILE A 96 -13.17 -27.47 3.51
N ASN A 97 -13.51 -28.46 4.34
CA ASN A 97 -12.55 -29.20 5.16
C ASN A 97 -11.98 -30.35 4.35
N ILE A 98 -10.66 -30.41 4.23
CA ILE A 98 -9.96 -31.43 3.45
C ILE A 98 -9.22 -32.33 4.42
N HIS A 99 -9.55 -33.62 4.43
CA HIS A 99 -8.84 -34.64 5.21
C HIS A 99 -7.56 -35.10 4.51
N GLU A 100 -6.66 -35.69 5.28
CA GLU A 100 -5.38 -36.19 4.79
C GLU A 100 -5.53 -37.17 3.63
N GLY A 101 -4.60 -37.11 2.68
CA GLY A 101 -4.56 -38.01 1.52
C GLY A 101 -5.54 -37.66 0.39
N VAL A 102 -6.19 -36.51 0.44
CA VAL A 102 -6.91 -35.89 -0.69
C VAL A 102 -5.94 -34.91 -1.40
N TYR A 103 -5.66 -35.17 -2.68
CA TYR A 103 -4.75 -34.37 -3.53
C TYR A 103 -5.50 -33.82 -4.75
#